data_AF-A0A1N7N3K1-F1
#
_entry.id   AF-A0A1N7N3K1-F1
#
_cell.length_a   1.000
_cell.length_b   1.000
_cell.length_c   1.000
_cell.angle_alpha   90.00
_cell.angle_beta   90.00
_cell.angle_gamma   90.00
#
_symmetry.space_group_name_H-M   'P 1'
#
loop_
_entity.id
_entity.type
_entity.pdbx_description
1 polymer ?
#
loop_
_entity_poly.entity_id
_entity_poly.type
_entity_poly.pdbx_seq_one_letter_code
_entity_poly.pdbx_strand_id
1 'polypeptide(L)'
;MAGHKKSGFEEVESLLQDIGTKIEQLIEKAADAGGDAKVELEKKIRDLREKKTTIEEEFKKGKSKVETLYNSKKTEIEPNLKKSQKHFKNAFKQLGEAFKVLIKKT
;
A
#
# COMPACT_ATOMS: atom_id res chain seq x y z
N MET A 1 0.41 1.40 24.92
CA MET A 1 0.80 2.10 23.68
C MET A 1 0.45 1.19 22.53
N ALA A 2 -0.60 1.50 21.77
CA ALA A 2 -0.99 0.69 20.61
C ALA A 2 0.04 0.92 19.50
N GLY A 3 0.88 -0.08 19.23
CA GLY A 3 1.84 -0.02 18.12
C GLY A 3 1.06 0.11 16.82
N HIS A 4 1.20 1.26 16.15
CA HIS A 4 0.78 1.43 14.77
C HIS A 4 1.47 0.32 13.95
N LYS A 5 0.72 -0.71 13.53
CA LYS A 5 1.21 -1.63 12.51
C LYS A 5 1.44 -0.79 11.26
N LYS A 6 2.70 -0.62 10.86
CA LYS A 6 3.08 -0.07 9.56
C LYS A 6 2.31 -0.82 8.48
N SER A 7 1.75 -0.10 7.52
CA SER A 7 1.16 -0.70 6.33
C SER A 7 2.23 -1.52 5.58
N GLY A 8 1.81 -2.52 4.80
CA GLY A 8 2.76 -3.30 4.00
C GLY A 8 3.60 -2.45 3.06
N PHE A 9 3.11 -1.27 2.65
CA PHE A 9 3.89 -0.30 1.87
C PHE A 9 4.99 0.36 2.71
N GLU A 10 4.68 0.79 3.93
CA GLU A 10 5.66 1.39 4.85
C GLU A 10 6.75 0.38 5.26
N GLU A 11 6.41 -0.90 5.35
CA GLU A 11 7.36 -1.97 5.65
C GLU A 11 8.36 -2.17 4.50
N VAL A 12 7.89 -2.16 3.25
CA VAL A 12 8.74 -2.22 2.06
C VAL A 12 9.58 -0.95 1.90
N GLU A 13 9.04 0.24 2.16
CA GLU A 13 9.81 1.50 2.17
C GLU A 13 10.94 1.46 3.21
N SER A 14 10.67 0.94 4.41
CA SER A 14 11.68 0.75 5.46
C SER A 14 12.79 -0.21 5.03
N LEU A 15 12.43 -1.33 4.39
CA LEU A 15 13.39 -2.30 3.85
C LEU A 15 14.28 -1.69 2.77
N LEU A 16 13.70 -0.88 1.86
CA LEU A 16 14.45 -0.19 0.81
C LEU A 16 15.44 0.83 1.39
N GLN A 17 15.06 1.55 2.44
CA GLN A 17 15.96 2.44 3.18
C GLN A 17 17.10 1.67 3.84
N ASP A 18 16.80 0.58 4.55
CA ASP A 18 17.81 -0.26 5.21
C ASP A 18 18.81 -0.84 4.19
N ILE A 19 18.34 -1.27 3.02
CA ILE A 19 19.20 -1.72 1.92
C ILE A 19 20.10 -0.56 1.45
N GLY A 20 19.57 0.65 1.32
CA GLY A 20 20.35 1.84 0.98
C GLY A 20 21.48 2.10 1.99
N THR A 21 21.17 2.10 3.29
CA THR A 21 22.16 2.28 4.36
C THR A 21 23.21 1.17 4.35
N LYS A 22 22.82 -0.09 4.12
CA LYS A 22 23.79 -1.19 4.01
C LYS A 22 24.69 -1.06 2.80
N ILE A 23 24.20 -0.53 1.69
CA ILE A 23 25.03 -0.23 0.51
C ILE A 23 26.07 0.85 0.85
N GLU A 24 25.68 1.91 1.55
CA GLU A 24 26.62 2.96 1.99
C GLU A 24 27.72 2.39 2.90
N GLN A 25 27.36 1.54 3.87
CA GLN A 25 28.34 0.86 4.71
C GLN A 25 29.27 -0.06 3.91
N LEU A 26 28.79 -0.70 2.84
CA LEU A 26 29.64 -1.50 1.96
C LEU A 26 30.58 -0.62 1.13
N ILE A 27 30.13 0.57 0.71
CA ILE A 27 30.98 1.55 0.00
C ILE A 27 32.11 2.02 0.89
N GLU A 28 31.84 2.37 2.15
CA GLU A 28 32.88 2.73 3.13
C GLU A 28 33.89 1.59 3.31
N LYS A 29 33.41 0.36 3.53
CA LYS A 29 34.28 -0.83 3.64
C LYS A 29 35.09 -1.10 2.39
N ALA A 30 34.55 -0.82 1.20
CA ALA A 30 35.26 -0.96 -0.07
C ALA A 30 36.33 0.12 -0.24
N ALA A 31 36.09 1.33 0.27
CA ALA A 31 37.07 2.41 0.26
C ALA A 31 38.27 2.11 1.17
N ASP A 32 38.02 1.46 2.31
CA ASP A 32 39.07 0.99 3.23
C ASP A 32 39.75 -0.31 2.78
N ALA A 33 39.13 -1.06 1.86
CA ALA A 33 39.68 -2.30 1.32
C ALA A 33 40.66 -2.03 0.16
N GLY A 34 41.75 -2.80 0.11
CA GLY A 34 42.72 -2.79 -0.99
C GLY A 34 42.62 -4.01 -1.91
N GLY A 35 43.03 -3.85 -3.17
CA GLY A 35 43.22 -4.97 -4.11
C GLY A 35 41.92 -5.69 -4.50
N ASP A 36 41.97 -7.01 -4.61
CA ASP A 36 40.85 -7.85 -5.08
C ASP A 36 39.59 -7.74 -4.21
N ALA A 37 39.76 -7.51 -2.90
CA ALA A 37 38.64 -7.32 -1.98
C ALA A 37 37.80 -6.07 -2.33
N LYS A 38 38.45 -5.01 -2.82
CA LYS A 38 37.76 -3.81 -3.28
C LYS A 38 36.92 -4.10 -4.52
N VAL A 39 37.49 -4.83 -5.49
CA VAL A 39 36.83 -5.17 -6.75
C VAL A 39 35.58 -6.04 -6.51
N GLU A 40 35.67 -7.03 -5.63
CA GLU A 40 34.51 -7.85 -5.26
C GLU A 40 33.41 -7.04 -4.54
N LEU A 41 33.81 -6.14 -3.63
CA LEU A 41 32.87 -5.27 -2.93
C LEU A 41 32.18 -4.30 -3.89
N GLU A 42 32.93 -3.66 -4.80
CA GLU A 42 32.37 -2.77 -5.82
C GLU A 42 31.38 -3.48 -6.74
N LYS A 43 31.67 -4.74 -7.12
CA LYS A 43 30.73 -5.57 -7.89
C LYS A 43 29.44 -5.85 -7.12
N LYS A 44 29.55 -6.26 -5.84
CA LYS A 44 28.38 -6.46 -4.98
C LYS A 44 27.57 -5.18 -4.78
N ILE A 45 28.23 -4.04 -4.60
CA ILE A 45 27.58 -2.73 -4.46
C ILE A 45 26.78 -2.40 -5.71
N ARG A 46 27.34 -2.64 -6.91
CA ARG A 46 26.64 -2.41 -8.17
C ARG A 46 25.40 -3.29 -8.30
N ASP A 47 25.54 -4.59 -8.07
CA ASP A 47 24.42 -5.55 -8.14
C ASP A 47 23.30 -5.20 -7.15
N LEU A 48 23.66 -4.79 -5.93
CA LEU A 48 22.69 -4.38 -4.90
C LEU A 48 21.98 -3.09 -5.28
N ARG A 49 22.68 -2.12 -5.88
CA ARG A 49 22.07 -0.88 -6.39
C ARG A 49 21.09 -1.15 -7.51
N GLU A 50 21.45 -1.96 -8.50
CA GLU A 50 20.54 -2.31 -9.59
C GLU A 50 19.27 -2.99 -9.07
N LYS A 51 19.42 -3.99 -8.19
CA LYS A 51 18.28 -4.67 -7.57
C LYS A 51 17.39 -3.73 -6.77
N LYS A 52 17.99 -2.81 -5.98
CA LYS A 52 17.23 -1.80 -5.23
C LYS A 52 16.41 -0.92 -6.17
N THR A 53 17.02 -0.40 -7.23
CA THR A 53 16.34 0.43 -8.23
C THR A 53 15.16 -0.31 -8.87
N THR A 54 15.35 -1.57 -9.28
CA THR A 54 14.26 -2.38 -9.85
C THR A 54 13.11 -2.55 -8.86
N ILE A 55 13.41 -2.89 -7.60
CA ILE A 55 12.38 -3.05 -6.57
C ILE A 55 11.66 -1.72 -6.29
N GLU A 56 12.38 -0.60 -6.25
CA GLU A 56 11.79 0.74 -6.09
C GLU A 56 10.81 1.08 -7.23
N GLU A 57 11.16 0.76 -8.46
CA GLU A 57 10.28 0.97 -9.62
C GLU A 57 9.03 0.10 -9.57
N GLU A 58 9.18 -1.20 -9.26
CA GLU A 58 8.05 -2.12 -9.13
C GLU A 58 7.14 -1.73 -7.98
N PHE A 59 7.72 -1.33 -6.85
CA PHE A 59 7.00 -0.84 -5.68
C PHE A 59 6.20 0.42 -6.01
N LYS A 60 6.82 1.40 -6.69
CA LYS A 60 6.15 2.63 -7.12
C LYS A 60 4.99 2.34 -8.09
N LYS A 61 5.21 1.43 -9.05
CA LYS A 61 4.14 0.97 -9.97
C LYS A 61 3.01 0.28 -9.22
N GLY A 62 3.32 -0.59 -8.26
CA GLY A 62 2.34 -1.29 -7.42
C GLY A 62 1.50 -0.33 -6.58
N LYS A 63 2.15 0.59 -5.87
CA LYS A 63 1.50 1.63 -5.05
C LYS A 63 0.56 2.49 -5.89
N SER A 64 1.03 2.96 -7.05
CA SER A 64 0.21 3.77 -7.98
C SER A 64 -0.99 3.00 -8.53
N LYS A 65 -0.84 1.72 -8.88
CA LYS A 65 -1.98 0.88 -9.33
C LYS A 65 -3.03 0.73 -8.25
N VAL A 66 -2.63 0.46 -7.01
CA VAL A 66 -3.57 0.31 -5.88
C VAL A 66 -4.30 1.62 -5.60
N GLU A 67 -3.58 2.73 -5.58
CA GLU A 67 -4.17 4.06 -5.34
C GLU A 67 -5.15 4.45 -6.46
N THR A 68 -4.80 4.17 -7.71
CA THR A 68 -5.67 4.37 -8.87
C THR A 68 -6.93 3.51 -8.79
N LEU A 69 -6.79 2.20 -8.52
CA LEU A 69 -7.94 1.29 -8.38
C LEU A 69 -8.86 1.71 -7.23
N TYR A 70 -8.30 2.14 -6.11
CA TYR A 70 -9.06 2.64 -4.98
C TYR A 70 -9.85 3.90 -5.35
N ASN A 71 -9.20 4.87 -5.98
CA ASN A 71 -9.85 6.11 -6.39
C ASN A 71 -10.91 5.88 -7.49
N SER A 72 -10.63 5.05 -8.49
CA SER A 72 -11.59 4.68 -9.54
C SER A 72 -12.81 3.97 -8.93
N LYS A 73 -12.60 2.95 -8.10
CA LYS A 73 -13.70 2.26 -7.41
C LYS A 73 -14.49 3.21 -6.51
N LYS A 74 -13.84 4.08 -5.75
CA LYS A 74 -14.53 5.08 -4.94
C LYS A 74 -15.39 6.01 -5.81
N THR A 75 -14.86 6.48 -6.93
CA THR A 75 -15.56 7.40 -7.85
C THR A 75 -16.73 6.73 -8.57
N GLU A 76 -16.60 5.46 -8.98
CA GLU A 76 -17.68 4.71 -9.60
C GLU A 76 -18.75 4.25 -8.61
N ILE A 77 -18.33 3.87 -7.40
CA ILE A 77 -19.22 3.28 -6.40
C ILE A 77 -19.91 4.36 -5.57
N GLU A 78 -19.28 5.48 -5.20
CA GLU A 78 -19.91 6.54 -4.39
C GLU A 78 -21.25 7.06 -4.93
N PRO A 79 -21.42 7.38 -6.23
CA PRO A 79 -22.71 7.85 -6.74
C PRO A 79 -23.77 6.75 -6.71
N ASN A 80 -23.41 5.50 -7.00
CA ASN A 80 -24.32 4.36 -6.97
C ASN A 80 -24.65 3.90 -5.53
N LEU A 81 -23.71 4.00 -4.60
CA LEU A 81 -23.89 3.68 -3.19
C LEU A 81 -24.75 4.74 -2.50
N LYS A 82 -24.54 6.03 -2.78
CA LYS A 82 -25.40 7.12 -2.27
C LYS A 82 -26.82 7.02 -2.82
N LYS A 83 -26.98 6.69 -4.11
CA LYS A 83 -28.31 6.41 -4.69
C LYS A 83 -28.95 5.19 -4.03
N SER A 84 -28.22 4.07 -3.92
CA SER A 84 -28.72 2.83 -3.34
C SER A 84 -29.06 2.97 -1.84
N GLN A 85 -28.26 3.69 -1.05
CA GLN A 85 -28.59 3.99 0.36
C GLN A 85 -29.89 4.77 0.52
N LYS A 86 -30.17 5.74 -0.36
CA LYS A 86 -31.42 6.52 -0.33
C LYS A 86 -32.62 5.62 -0.66
N HIS A 87 -32.50 4.77 -1.68
CA HIS A 87 -33.54 3.79 -2.01
C HIS A 87 -33.72 2.74 -0.90
N PHE A 88 -32.63 2.25 -0.32
CA PHE A 88 -32.64 1.26 0.76
C PHE A 88 -33.31 1.82 2.02
N LYS A 89 -32.96 3.05 2.44
CA LYS A 89 -33.58 3.71 3.60
C LYS A 89 -35.08 3.95 3.42
N ASN A 90 -35.50 4.29 2.19
CA ASN A 90 -36.92 4.45 1.85
C ASN A 90 -37.66 3.11 1.85
N ALA A 91 -37.07 2.06 1.28
CA ALA A 91 -37.62 0.72 1.31
C ALA A 91 -37.74 0.17 2.74
N PHE A 92 -36.73 0.40 3.58
CA PHE A 92 -36.76 -0.01 4.99
C PHE A 92 -37.84 0.73 5.80
N LYS A 93 -38.03 2.03 5.53
CA LYS A 93 -39.13 2.79 6.13
C LYS A 93 -40.49 2.25 5.71
N GLN A 94 -40.70 2.00 4.42
CA GLN A 94 -41.96 1.45 3.90
C GLN A 94 -42.25 0.06 4.46
N LEU A 95 -41.23 -0.80 4.58
CA LEU A 95 -41.35 -2.10 5.24
C LEU A 95 -41.74 -1.95 6.72
N GLY A 96 -41.10 -1.04 7.46
CA GLY A 96 -41.43 -0.77 8.85
C GLY A 96 -42.85 -0.23 9.05
N GLU A 97 -43.32 0.65 8.17
CA GLU A 97 -44.69 1.18 8.22
C GLU A 97 -45.73 0.11 7.86
N ALA A 98 -45.48 -0.69 6.81
CA ALA A 98 -46.36 -1.81 6.45
C ALA A 98 -46.45 -2.85 7.58
N PHE A 99 -45.33 -3.17 8.21
CA PHE A 99 -45.27 -4.07 9.36
C PHE A 99 -46.03 -3.50 10.56
N LYS A 100 -45.90 -2.19 10.83
CA LYS A 100 -46.64 -1.50 11.91
C LYS A 100 -48.15 -1.47 11.66
N VAL A 101 -48.58 -1.31 10.41
CA VAL A 101 -50.01 -1.37 10.03
C VAL A 101 -50.56 -2.79 10.21
N LEU A 102 -49.82 -3.82 9.82
CA LEU A 102 -50.21 -5.21 10.00
C LEU A 102 -50.35 -5.58 11.49
N ILE A 103 -49.40 -5.14 12.33
CA ILE A 103 -49.45 -5.36 13.79
C ILE A 103 -50.60 -4.61 14.45
N LYS A 104 -50.97 -3.42 13.96
CA LYS A 104 -52.05 -2.61 14.55
C LYS A 104 -53.45 -3.03 14.09
N LYS A 105 -53.55 -3.86 13.04
CA LYS A 105 -54.79 -4.40 12.50
C LYS A 105 -55.10 -5.81 13.02
N THR A 106 -54.16 -6.42 13.75
CA THR A 106 -54.35 -7.64 14.56
C THR A 106 -54.67 -7.23 15.99
#